data_AF-A0AAW9EAX2-F1
#
_entry.id   AF-A0AAW9EAX2-F1
#
_cell.length_a   1.000
_cell.length_b   1.000
_cell.length_c   1.000
_cell.angle_alpha   90.00
_cell.angle_beta   90.00
_cell.angle_gamma   90.00
#
_symmetry.space_group_name_H-M   'P 1'
#
loop_
_entity.id
_entity.type
_entity.pdbx_description
1 polymer ?
#
loop_
_entity_poly.entity_id
_entity_poly.type
_entity_poly.pdbx_seq_one_letter_code
_entity_poly.pdbx_strand_id
1 'polypeptide(L)' 'LAELLENNDVELFDLVNDPEENHNLAREPEKYRDLLMTMNDKLNQLTAAEIGEDDGSYMPPFEGSQWDLTAAQMHQYMRD' A
#
# COMPACT_ATOMS: atom_id res chain seq x y z
N LEU A 1 8.36 6.93 -2.71
CA LEU A 1 9.05 5.89 -1.91
C LEU A 1 9.02 6.19 -0.41
N ALA A 2 9.57 7.33 0.07
CA ALA A 2 9.56 7.63 1.51
C ALA A 2 8.15 7.58 2.12
N GLU A 3 7.19 8.30 1.54
CA GLU A 3 5.77 8.27 1.95
C GLU A 3 5.14 6.87 1.85
N LEU A 4 5.48 6.11 0.80
CA LEU A 4 4.98 4.74 0.62
C LEU A 4 5.45 3.85 1.79
N LEU A 5 6.72 3.91 2.15
CA LEU A 5 7.30 3.11 3.23
C LEU A 5 6.93 3.63 4.63
N GLU A 6 6.60 4.91 4.76
CA GLU A 6 6.15 5.50 6.02
C GLU A 6 4.75 5.02 6.41
N ASN A 7 3.87 4.83 5.42
CA ASN A 7 2.48 4.48 5.66
C ASN A 7 2.18 2.98 5.42
N ASN A 8 3.13 2.19 4.92
CA ASN A 8 2.88 0.81 4.52
C ASN A 8 4.08 -0.10 4.86
N ASP A 9 3.77 -1.30 5.36
CA ASP A 9 4.70 -2.43 5.40
C ASP A 9 4.74 -3.08 4.01
N VAL A 10 5.58 -2.54 3.13
CA VAL A 10 5.65 -2.98 1.73
C VAL A 10 6.36 -4.32 1.59
N GLU A 11 5.79 -5.20 0.77
CA GLU A 11 6.44 -6.45 0.35
C GLU A 11 6.45 -6.59 -1.17
N LEU A 12 7.59 -7.03 -1.72
CA LEU A 12 7.74 -7.32 -3.13
C LEU A 12 8.61 -8.56 -3.33
N PHE A 13 8.10 -9.56 -4.03
CA PHE A 13 8.75 -10.86 -4.25
C PHE A 13 8.96 -11.15 -5.74
N ASP A 14 10.08 -11.79 -6.07
CA ASP A 14 10.34 -12.33 -7.40
C ASP A 14 9.97 -13.82 -7.42
N LEU A 15 8.73 -14.14 -7.78
CA LEU A 15 8.23 -15.51 -7.79
C LEU A 15 8.97 -16.46 -8.75
N VAL A 16 9.74 -15.94 -9.71
CA VAL A 16 10.52 -16.79 -10.63
C VAL A 16 11.74 -17.37 -9.92
N ASN A 17 12.42 -16.56 -9.12
CA ASN A 17 13.64 -16.94 -8.42
C ASN A 17 13.42 -17.27 -6.93
N ASP A 18 12.28 -16.84 -6.38
CA ASP A 18 11.85 -17.02 -5.00
C ASP A 18 10.37 -17.43 -4.94
N PRO A 19 10.03 -18.66 -5.39
CA PRO A 19 8.64 -19.13 -5.45
C PRO A 19 8.01 -19.37 -4.06
N GLU A 20 8.81 -19.38 -3.00
CA GLU A 20 8.36 -19.53 -1.61
C GLU A 20 8.26 -18.19 -0.87
N GLU A 21 8.47 -17.06 -1.55
CA GLU A 21 8.35 -15.70 -1.00
C GLU A 21 9.21 -15.47 0.26
N ASN A 22 10.38 -16.10 0.32
CA ASN A 22 11.28 -16.01 1.46
C ASN A 22 12.15 -14.74 1.44
N HIS A 23 12.22 -14.04 0.30
CA HIS A 23 13.07 -12.89 0.06
C HIS A 23 12.25 -11.66 -0.35
N ASN A 24 11.82 -10.89 0.65
CA ASN A 24 11.17 -9.60 0.41
C ASN A 24 12.20 -8.55 -0.08
N LEU A 25 12.10 -8.17 -1.35
CA LEU A 25 12.95 -7.17 -2.01
C LEU A 25 12.78 -5.78 -1.40
N ALA A 26 11.61 -5.47 -0.84
CA ALA A 26 11.34 -4.17 -0.22
C ALA A 26 12.20 -3.90 1.03
N ARG A 27 12.86 -4.93 1.59
CA ARG A 27 13.83 -4.78 2.70
C ARG A 27 15.13 -4.08 2.26
N GLU A 28 15.42 -4.02 0.97
CA GLU A 28 16.54 -3.26 0.38
C GLU A 28 16.00 -2.11 -0.51
N PRO A 29 15.29 -1.12 0.05
CA PRO A 29 14.49 -0.16 -0.72
C PRO A 29 15.32 0.73 -1.64
N GLU A 30 16.57 1.05 -1.28
CA GLU A 30 17.48 1.83 -2.13
C GLU A 30 17.93 1.04 -3.37
N LYS A 31 18.12 -0.27 -3.22
CA LYS A 31 18.55 -1.16 -4.32
C LYS A 31 17.42 -1.41 -5.31
N TYR A 32 16.19 -1.53 -4.82
CA TYR A 32 15.01 -1.85 -5.64
C TYR A 32 14.06 -0.66 -5.82
N ARG A 33 14.51 0.58 -5.57
CA ARG A 33 13.69 1.80 -5.59
C ARG A 33 12.80 1.91 -6.81
N ASP A 34 13.40 1.82 -8.00
CA ASP A 34 12.68 2.03 -9.25
C ASP A 34 11.69 0.88 -9.53
N LEU A 35 12.04 -0.34 -9.15
CA LEU A 35 11.16 -1.50 -9.26
C LEU A 35 9.96 -1.38 -8.31
N LEU A 36 10.19 -0.99 -7.05
CA LEU A 36 9.14 -0.75 -6.06
C LEU A 36 8.15 0.31 -6.53
N MET A 37 8.65 1.46 -7.01
CA MET A 37 7.79 2.52 -7.53
C MET A 37 7.03 2.08 -8.79
N THR A 38 7.68 1.35 -9.70
CA THR A 38 7.02 0.83 -10.92
C THR A 38 5.88 -0.13 -10.57
N MET A 39 6.09 -1.03 -9.61
CA MET A 39 5.08 -2.01 -9.20
C MET A 39 3.95 -1.34 -8.40
N ASN A 40 4.26 -0.36 -7.55
CA ASN A 40 3.28 0.48 -6.90
C ASN A 40 2.37 1.19 -7.92
N ASP A 41 2.97 1.83 -8.93
CA ASP A 41 2.20 2.55 -9.95
C ASP A 41 1.34 1.60 -10.77
N LYS A 42 1.88 0.43 -11.14
CA LYS A 42 1.12 -0.62 -11.83
C LYS A 42 -0.06 -1.12 -11.00
N LEU A 43 0.15 -1.37 -9.70
CA LEU A 43 -0.89 -1.81 -8.79
C LEU A 43 -2.01 -0.77 -8.71
N ASN A 44 -1.67 0.49 -8.45
CA ASN A 44 -2.65 1.58 -8.36
C ASN A 44 -3.45 1.76 -9.66
N GLN A 45 -2.80 1.63 -10.82
CA GLN A 45 -3.50 1.70 -12.11
C GLN A 45 -4.49 0.55 -12.31
N LEU A 46 -4.11 -0.67 -11.93
CA LEU A 46 -5.00 -1.84 -12.02
C LEU A 46 -6.18 -1.71 -11.06
N THR A 47 -5.94 -1.30 -9.81
CA THR A 47 -7.01 -1.04 -8.84
C THR A 47 -8.01 -0.01 -9.37
N ALA A 48 -7.52 1.12 -9.89
CA ALA A 48 -8.37 2.15 -10.47
C ALA A 48 -9.19 1.67 -11.68
N ALA A 49 -8.61 0.80 -12.50
CA ALA A 49 -9.28 0.26 -13.69
C ALA A 49 -10.32 -0.82 -13.35
N GLU A 50 -10.09 -1.62 -12.31
CA GLU A 50 -10.91 -2.80 -11.99
C GLU A 50 -11.96 -2.53 -10.92
N ILE A 51 -11.61 -1.72 -9.91
CA ILE A 51 -12.42 -1.49 -8.71
C ILE A 51 -12.91 -0.04 -8.66
N GLY A 52 -12.09 0.91 -9.13
CA GLY A 52 -12.33 2.33 -9.01
C GLY A 52 -11.44 2.97 -7.95
N GLU A 53 -11.90 4.07 -7.35
CA GLU A 53 -11.12 4.78 -6.32
C GLU A 53 -11.14 3.98 -5.00
N ASP A 54 -9.95 3.68 -4.49
CA ASP A 54 -9.76 2.96 -3.23
C ASP A 54 -9.73 3.95 -2.06
N ASP A 55 -10.89 4.51 -1.73
CA ASP A 55 -11.08 5.52 -0.68
C ASP A 55 -11.76 4.97 0.58
N GLY A 56 -12.00 3.66 0.64
CA GLY A 56 -12.66 3.01 1.77
C GLY A 56 -14.16 3.35 1.94
N SER A 57 -14.75 4.25 1.14
CA SER A 57 -16.17 4.67 1.27
C SER A 57 -17.18 3.53 1.13
N TYR A 58 -16.75 2.42 0.52
CA TYR A 58 -17.51 1.18 0.38
C TYR A 58 -17.61 0.35 1.67
N MET A 59 -16.80 0.64 2.70
CA MET A 59 -16.83 -0.06 3.97
C MET A 59 -17.93 0.48 4.89
N PRO A 60 -18.59 -0.38 5.70
CA PRO A 60 -19.63 0.06 6.63
C PRO A 60 -19.04 1.07 7.62
N PRO A 61 -19.78 2.12 8.02
CA PRO A 61 -19.27 3.14 8.93
C PRO A 61 -18.68 2.54 10.20
N PHE A 62 -17.56 3.07 10.66
CA PHE A 62 -16.94 2.70 11.92
C PHE A 62 -17.09 3.83 12.94
N GLU A 63 -17.68 3.53 14.09
CA GLU A 63 -17.97 4.51 15.17
C GLU A 63 -18.70 5.79 14.71
N GLY A 64 -19.53 5.69 13.66
CA GLY A 64 -20.26 6.83 13.09
C GLY A 64 -19.45 7.69 12.13
N SER A 65 -18.19 7.34 11.87
CA SER A 65 -17.32 7.95 10.87
C SER A 65 -17.27 7.10 9.60
N GLN A 66 -17.04 7.74 8.46
CA GLN A 66 -16.73 7.06 7.21
C GLN A 66 -15.24 6.71 7.14
N TRP A 67 -14.92 5.77 6.25
CA TRP A 67 -13.57 5.23 6.07
C TRP A 67 -12.70 6.07 5.12
N ASP A 68 -13.23 7.16 4.54
CA ASP A 68 -12.57 8.06 3.59
C ASP A 68 -11.57 9.04 4.24
N LEU A 69 -10.91 8.58 5.29
CA LEU A 69 -9.95 9.34 6.06
C LEU A 69 -8.57 9.29 5.39
N THR A 70 -7.91 10.44 5.30
CA THR A 70 -6.49 10.50 4.95
C THR A 70 -5.62 9.75 5.97
N ALA A 71 -4.41 9.34 5.58
CA ALA A 71 -3.46 8.68 6.48
C ALA A 71 -3.20 9.51 7.76
N ALA A 72 -3.12 10.84 7.64
CA ALA A 72 -2.98 11.74 8.79
C ALA A 72 -4.20 11.74 9.71
N GLN A 73 -5.42 11.67 9.17
CA GLN A 73 -6.66 11.57 9.94
C GLN A 73 -6.77 10.21 10.64
N MET A 74 -6.40 9.12 9.97
CA MET A 74 -6.34 7.78 10.57
C MET A 74 -5.32 7.74 11.72
N HIS A 75 -4.12 8.30 11.54
CA HIS A 75 -3.10 8.40 12.59
C HIS A 75 -3.51 9.26 13.79
N GLN A 76 -4.34 10.28 13.58
CA GLN A 76 -4.90 11.06 14.68
C GLN A 76 -5.95 10.23 15.43
N TYR A 77 -6.84 9.55 14.70
CA TYR A 77 -7.90 8.72 15.27
C TYR A 77 -7.36 7.52 16.07
N MET A 78 -6.36 6.78 15.56
CA MET A 78 -5.78 5.63 16.26
C MET A 78 -4.94 5.99 17.50
N ARG A 79 -4.67 7.27 17.73
CA ARG A 79 -3.89 7.75 18.89
C ARG A 79 -4.74 8.12 20.10
N ASP A 80 -6.04 8.32 19.92
CA ASP A 80 -7.04 8.62 20.96
C ASP A 80 -7.79 7.34 21.38
#